data_AF-A0A4Q3IJ55-F1
#
_entry.id   AF-A0A4Q3IJ55-F1
#
_cell.length_a   1.000
_cell.length_b   1.000
_cell.length_c   1.000
_cell.angle_alpha   90.00
_cell.angle_beta   90.00
_cell.angle_gamma   90.00
#
_symmetry.space_group_name_H-M   'P 1'
#
loop_
_entity.id
_entity.type
_entity.pdbx_description
1 polymer ?
#
loop_
_entity_poly.entity_id
_entity_poly.type
_entity_poly.pdbx_seq_one_letter_code
_entity_poly.pdbx_strand_id
1 'polypeptide(L)'
;LMPSAASVSLEWLYRGTGEPGGTGRLADVLDRLAPEELSPDTFVWAGCEFEDFRRMRRRLRSDWKLPRDRHLVVAYWRKGAAGDAARADA
;
A
#
# COMPACT_ATOMS: atom_id res chain seq x y z
N LEU A 1 -12.51 -27.15 8.83
CA LEU A 1 -12.48 -26.00 7.91
C LEU A 1 -12.43 -26.54 6.50
N MET A 2 -13.40 -26.22 5.63
CA MET A 2 -13.29 -26.57 4.21
C MET A 2 -12.29 -25.62 3.54
N PRO A 3 -11.38 -26.12 2.68
CA PRO A 3 -10.45 -25.26 1.96
C PRO A 3 -11.21 -24.34 1.00
N SER A 4 -10.79 -23.09 0.91
CA SER A 4 -11.32 -22.14 -0.08
C SER A 4 -10.62 -22.35 -1.43
N ALA A 5 -11.26 -21.94 -2.53
CA ALA A 5 -10.65 -21.93 -3.85
C ALA A 5 -9.55 -20.85 -4.01
N ALA A 6 -9.46 -19.89 -3.08
CA ALA A 6 -8.46 -18.84 -3.12
C ALA A 6 -7.07 -19.36 -2.70
N SER A 7 -6.05 -18.92 -3.43
CA SER A 7 -4.64 -19.04 -3.06
C SER A 7 -4.14 -17.69 -2.52
N VAL A 8 -3.31 -17.72 -1.47
CA VAL A 8 -2.73 -16.52 -0.85
C VAL A 8 -1.23 -16.70 -0.73
N SER A 9 -0.47 -15.75 -1.27
CA SER A 9 0.95 -15.58 -0.96
C SER A 9 1.09 -14.57 0.18
N LEU A 10 1.90 -14.89 1.19
CA LEU A 10 2.10 -14.06 2.37
C LEU A 10 3.58 -13.73 2.56
N GLU A 11 3.93 -12.44 2.55
CA GLU A 11 5.26 -11.93 2.84
C GLU A 11 5.23 -11.02 4.09
N TRP A 12 6.13 -11.28 5.04
CA TRP A 12 6.30 -10.43 6.22
C TRP A 12 7.46 -9.45 6.02
N LEU A 13 7.16 -8.15 6.05
CA LEU A 13 8.16 -7.08 5.90
C LEU A 13 8.62 -6.59 7.27
N TYR A 14 9.70 -7.14 7.79
CA TYR A 14 10.23 -6.76 9.10
C TYR A 14 10.85 -5.36 9.07
N ARG A 15 10.60 -4.57 10.12
CA ARG A 15 11.17 -3.23 10.29
C ARG A 15 12.67 -3.25 10.67
N GLY A 16 13.14 -4.33 11.29
CA GLY A 16 14.47 -4.34 11.92
C GLY A 16 14.55 -3.22 12.96
N THR A 17 15.62 -2.41 12.90
CA THR A 17 15.86 -1.26 13.78
C THR A 17 15.26 0.06 13.27
N GLY A 18 14.52 0.05 12.16
CA GLY A 18 13.90 1.26 11.62
C GLY A 18 12.79 1.80 12.53
N GLU A 19 12.51 3.10 12.43
CA GLU A 19 11.39 3.73 13.15
C GLU A 19 10.02 3.37 12.52
N PRO A 20 8.93 3.34 13.30
CA PRO A 20 7.57 3.30 12.77
C PRO A 20 7.35 4.41 11.73
N GLY A 21 6.79 4.05 10.56
CA GLY A 21 6.54 4.98 9.46
C GLY A 21 7.79 5.51 8.74
N GLY A 22 9.00 5.05 9.11
CA GLY A 22 10.25 5.58 8.55
C GLY A 22 10.93 4.69 7.50
N THR A 23 10.38 3.52 7.19
CA THR A 23 11.12 2.50 6.42
C THR A 23 10.83 2.47 4.93
N GLY A 24 9.69 2.97 4.45
CA GLY A 24 9.31 2.91 3.03
C GLY A 24 9.01 1.51 2.46
N ARG A 25 9.33 0.45 3.21
CA ARG A 25 9.32 -0.95 2.75
C ARG A 25 8.01 -1.41 2.14
N LEU A 26 6.86 -0.93 2.63
CA LEU A 26 5.58 -1.33 2.07
C LEU A 26 5.40 -0.75 0.67
N ALA A 27 5.75 0.53 0.47
CA ALA A 27 5.68 1.15 -0.84
C ALA A 27 6.68 0.53 -1.83
N ASP A 28 7.86 0.12 -1.36
CA ASP A 28 8.90 -0.55 -2.18
C ASP A 28 8.43 -1.90 -2.76
N VAL A 29 7.40 -2.54 -2.20
CA VAL A 29 6.85 -3.78 -2.76
C VAL A 29 6.34 -3.56 -4.19
N LEU A 30 5.74 -2.40 -4.47
CA LEU A 30 5.25 -2.09 -5.81
C LEU A 30 6.37 -1.99 -6.84
N ASP A 31 7.60 -1.71 -6.42
CA ASP A 31 8.76 -1.65 -7.31
C ASP A 31 9.27 -3.04 -7.71
N ARG A 32 8.83 -4.10 -7.02
CA ARG A 32 9.15 -5.50 -7.32
C ARG A 32 8.14 -6.16 -8.25
N LEU A 33 7.05 -5.46 -8.56
CA LEU A 33 5.95 -5.98 -9.38
C LEU A 33 6.00 -5.36 -10.77
N ALA A 34 5.80 -6.19 -11.78
CA ALA A 34 5.59 -5.76 -13.16
C ALA A 34 4.07 -5.60 -13.39
N PRO A 35 3.52 -4.38 -13.50
CA PRO A 35 2.08 -4.17 -13.66
C PRO A 35 1.50 -4.85 -14.91
N GLU A 36 2.29 -5.01 -15.97
CA GLU A 36 1.95 -5.73 -17.19
C GLU A 36 1.76 -7.24 -16.99
N GLU A 37 2.31 -7.82 -15.92
CA GLU A 37 2.15 -9.24 -15.56
C GLU A 37 0.93 -9.46 -14.65
N LEU A 38 0.32 -8.39 -14.14
CA LEU A 38 -0.85 -8.48 -13.28
C LEU A 38 -2.13 -8.70 -14.10
N SER A 39 -3.07 -9.43 -13.52
CA SER A 39 -4.40 -9.60 -14.11
C SER A 39 -5.07 -8.24 -14.34
N PRO A 40 -5.78 -8.00 -15.45
CA PRO A 40 -6.57 -6.79 -15.66
C PRO A 40 -7.59 -6.53 -14.54
N ASP A 41 -8.03 -7.58 -13.83
CA ASP A 41 -8.97 -7.47 -12.72
C ASP A 41 -8.33 -7.20 -11.36
N THR A 42 -7.02 -6.97 -11.32
CA THR A 42 -6.27 -6.72 -10.08
C THR A 42 -6.84 -5.53 -9.32
N PHE A 43 -7.04 -5.73 -8.02
CA PHE A 43 -7.42 -4.69 -7.08
C PHE A 43 -6.32 -4.52 -6.03
N VAL A 44 -5.85 -3.29 -5.84
CA VAL A 44 -4.82 -2.99 -4.83
C VAL A 44 -5.45 -2.37 -3.59
N TRP A 45 -5.33 -3.03 -2.45
CA TRP A 45 -5.74 -2.50 -1.15
C TRP A 45 -4.54 -2.27 -0.24
N ALA A 46 -4.47 -1.12 0.43
CA ALA A 46 -3.46 -0.86 1.45
C ALA A 46 -3.96 0.11 2.52
N GLY A 47 -3.73 -0.22 3.79
CA GLY A 47 -3.84 0.70 4.92
C GLY A 47 -2.47 0.87 5.57
N CYS A 48 -1.91 2.08 5.55
CA CYS A 48 -0.52 2.32 5.96
C CYS A 48 -0.28 3.72 6.54
N GLU A 49 0.99 4.09 6.71
CA GLU A 49 1.40 5.44 7.11
C GLU A 49 1.28 6.41 5.91
N PHE A 50 1.10 7.70 6.20
CA PHE A 50 0.85 8.74 5.19
C PHE A 50 1.88 8.83 4.05
N GLU A 51 3.18 8.75 4.32
CA GLU A 51 4.21 8.83 3.28
C GLU A 51 4.21 7.58 2.39
N ASP A 52 4.03 6.39 2.97
CA ASP A 52 3.82 5.16 2.20
C ASP A 52 2.56 5.28 1.32
N PHE A 53 1.45 5.78 1.89
CA PHE A 53 0.21 6.05 1.15
C PHE A 53 0.45 6.99 -0.04
N ARG A 54 1.17 8.10 0.16
CA ARG A 54 1.47 9.08 -0.90
C ARG A 54 2.26 8.43 -2.02
N ARG A 55 3.30 7.66 -1.68
CA ARG A 55 4.16 6.98 -2.66
C ARG A 55 3.38 5.92 -3.44
N MET A 56 2.64 5.06 -2.74
CA MET A 56 1.81 4.01 -3.36
C MET A 56 0.73 4.61 -4.27
N ARG A 57 -0.02 5.61 -3.78
CA ARG A 57 -1.08 6.25 -4.57
C ARG A 57 -0.52 6.93 -5.82
N ARG A 58 0.65 7.55 -5.74
CA ARG A 58 1.32 8.14 -6.91
C ARG A 58 1.69 7.07 -7.92
N ARG A 59 2.35 5.99 -7.50
CA ARG A 59 2.78 4.88 -8.38
C ARG A 59 1.60 4.26 -9.10
N LEU A 60 0.56 3.88 -8.35
CA LEU A 60 -0.63 3.23 -8.90
C LEU A 60 -1.36 4.11 -9.92
N ARG A 61 -1.46 5.42 -9.69
CA ARG A 61 -2.21 6.32 -10.58
C ARG A 61 -1.39 6.87 -11.74
N SER A 62 -0.13 7.20 -11.51
CA SER A 62 0.70 7.94 -12.49
C SER A 62 1.46 6.96 -13.37
N ASP A 63 2.04 5.93 -12.75
CA ASP A 63 2.96 5.03 -13.42
C ASP A 63 2.20 3.82 -13.95
N TRP A 64 1.38 3.19 -13.12
CA TRP A 64 0.57 2.03 -13.51
C TRP A 64 -0.75 2.42 -14.17
N LYS A 65 -1.17 3.69 -14.02
CA LYS A 65 -2.44 4.23 -14.56
C LYS A 65 -3.67 3.39 -14.18
N LEU A 66 -3.64 2.81 -12.98
CA LEU A 66 -4.70 1.95 -12.50
C LEU A 66 -5.97 2.79 -12.24
N PRO A 67 -7.15 2.36 -12.73
CA PRO A 67 -8.42 3.05 -12.49
C PRO A 67 -8.72 3.25 -11.01
N ARG A 68 -9.42 4.34 -10.66
CA ARG A 68 -9.73 4.69 -9.26
C ARG A 68 -10.53 3.60 -8.53
N ASP A 69 -11.37 2.87 -9.24
CA ASP A 69 -12.17 1.75 -8.73
C ASP A 69 -11.38 0.44 -8.61
N ARG A 70 -10.11 0.43 -9.03
CA ARG A 70 -9.19 -0.72 -8.92
C ARG A 70 -8.13 -0.55 -7.83
N HIS A 71 -8.23 0.50 -7.02
CA HIS A 71 -7.37 0.64 -5.85
C HIS A 71 -8.03 1.39 -4.69
N LEU A 72 -7.74 0.94 -3.46
CA LEU A 72 -8.05 1.63 -2.22
C LEU A 72 -6.80 1.66 -1.33
N VAL A 73 -6.09 2.78 -1.36
CA VAL A 73 -4.93 3.04 -0.51
C VAL A 73 -5.32 4.13 0.48
N VAL A 74 -5.14 3.88 1.77
CA VAL A 74 -5.61 4.76 2.85
C VAL A 74 -4.47 5.00 3.85
N ALA A 75 -4.24 6.26 4.18
CA ALA A 75 -3.38 6.62 5.31
C ALA A 75 -4.18 6.44 6.62
N TYR A 76 -3.78 5.47 7.43
CA TYR A 76 -4.40 5.20 8.74
C TYR A 76 -3.84 6.13 9.82
N TRP A 77 -2.59 6.54 9.68
CA TRP A 77 -1.89 7.41 10.60
C TRP A 77 -0.78 8.18 9.88
N ARG A 78 -0.25 9.22 10.54
CA ARG A 78 0.83 10.05 10.03
C ARG A 78 1.86 10.29 11.12
N LYS A 79 3.13 10.07 10.83
CA LYS A 79 4.20 10.33 11.79
C LYS A 79 4.20 11.81 12.20
N GLY A 80 4.23 12.05 13.51
CA GLY A 80 4.19 13.41 14.07
C GLY A 80 2.80 14.03 14.17
N ALA A 81 1.72 13.30 13.85
CA ALA A 81 0.35 13.77 14.01
C ALA A 81 -0.49 12.77 14.83
N ALA A 82 -1.39 13.30 15.67
CA ALA A 82 -2.29 12.51 16.50
C ALA A 82 -3.76 12.71 16.08
N GLY A 83 -4.55 11.64 16.14
CA GLY A 83 -5.99 11.69 15.86
C GLY A 83 -6.31 12.31 14.51
N ASP A 84 -7.27 13.24 14.49
CA ASP A 84 -7.75 13.87 13.25
C ASP A 84 -6.73 14.82 12.60
N ALA A 85 -5.71 15.29 13.33
CA ALA A 85 -4.61 16.04 12.72
C ALA A 85 -3.84 15.20 11.68
N ALA A 86 -3.93 13.86 11.75
CA ALA A 86 -3.37 12.98 10.73
C ALA A 86 -4.12 13.07 9.38
N ARG A 87 -5.34 13.61 9.34
CA ARG A 87 -6.21 13.69 8.16
C ARG A 87 -6.19 15.05 7.44
N ALA A 88 -5.60 16.08 8.06
CA ALA A 88 -5.77 17.47 7.64
C ALA A 88 -5.23 17.82 6.22
N ASP A 89 -4.40 16.96 5.61
CA ASP A 89 -3.72 17.23 4.32
C ASP A 89 -3.80 16.08 3.28
N ALA A 90 -4.75 15.15 3.39
CA ALA A 90 -4.81 13.92 2.57
C ALA A 90 -5.62 14.02 1.26
#